data_AF-A0A543FXR2-F1
#
_entry.id   AF-A0A543FXR2-F1
#
_cell.length_a   1.000
_cell.length_b   1.000
_cell.length_c   1.000
_cell.angle_alpha   90.00
_cell.angle_beta   90.00
_cell.angle_gamma   90.00
#
_symmetry.space_group_name_H-M   'P 1'
#
loop_
_entity.id
_entity.type
_entity.pdbx_description
1 polymer ?
#
loop_
_entity_poly.entity_id
_entity_poly.type
_entity_poly.pdbx_seq_one_letter_code
_entity_poly.pdbx_strand_id
1 'polypeptide(L)' 'MNTTTDNGAAYCDRCPARARVRAELPAGELHFCNHHIREHRDRLAASGATLVVLPGHPAPIRSAAADRAA' A
#
# COMPACT_ATOMS: atom_id res chain seq x y z
N MET A 1 -22.46 -5.12 -10.21
CA MET A 1 -21.54 -6.09 -9.59
C MET A 1 -20.13 -5.49 -9.68
N ASN A 2 -19.39 -5.51 -8.57
CA ASN A 2 -17.95 -5.24 -8.36
C ASN A 2 -17.26 -4.03 -9.03
N THR A 3 -17.72 -2.82 -8.70
CA THR A 3 -16.95 -1.57 -8.90
C THR A 3 -15.95 -1.37 -7.75
N THR A 4 -14.76 -1.95 -7.86
CA THR A 4 -13.64 -1.72 -6.93
C THR A 4 -12.87 -0.49 -7.38
N THR A 5 -13.43 0.70 -7.14
CA THR A 5 -12.70 1.96 -7.32
C THR A 5 -11.88 2.24 -6.06
N ASP A 6 -10.61 1.88 -6.21
CA ASP A 6 -9.41 2.51 -5.67
C ASP A 6 -9.63 3.94 -5.13
N ASN A 7 -9.30 4.14 -3.85
CA ASN A 7 -9.08 5.46 -3.27
C ASN A 7 -8.15 5.32 -2.05
N GLY A 8 -6.84 5.40 -2.32
CA GLY A 8 -5.90 6.19 -1.52
C GLY A 8 -5.48 5.70 -0.14
N ALA A 9 -5.63 4.40 0.17
CA ALA A 9 -5.14 3.81 1.43
C ALA A 9 -4.46 2.48 1.17
N ALA A 10 -3.15 2.52 0.93
CA ALA A 10 -2.40 1.37 0.45
C ALA A 10 -2.32 0.25 1.50
N TYR A 11 -2.96 -0.88 1.20
CA TYR A 11 -2.79 -2.12 1.94
C TYR A 11 -1.48 -2.77 1.54
N CYS A 12 -1.03 -3.74 2.34
CA CYS A 12 0.06 -4.58 1.90
C CYS A 12 -0.39 -5.42 0.71
N ASP A 13 0.42 -5.47 -0.35
CA ASP A 13 0.12 -6.28 -1.54
C ASP A 13 -0.01 -7.79 -1.24
N ARG A 14 0.47 -8.23 -0.06
CA ARG A 14 0.48 -9.64 0.35
C ARG A 14 -0.50 -9.98 1.47
N CYS A 15 -1.04 -9.00 2.21
CA CYS A 15 -2.01 -9.27 3.28
C CYS A 15 -2.94 -8.07 3.51
N PRO A 16 -4.12 -8.27 4.11
CA PRO A 16 -5.06 -7.18 4.39
C PRO A 16 -4.59 -6.20 5.49
N ALA A 17 -3.33 -6.29 5.93
CA ALA A 17 -2.75 -5.33 6.86
C ALA A 17 -2.43 -4.00 6.14
N ARG A 18 -2.39 -2.91 6.90
CA ARG A 18 -2.00 -1.60 6.38
C ARG A 18 -0.53 -1.58 5.97
N ALA A 19 -0.23 -0.92 4.86
CA ALA A 19 1.14 -0.64 4.48
C ALA A 19 1.77 0.37 5.45
N ARG A 20 3.03 0.13 5.76
CA ARG A 20 3.90 1.02 6.56
C ARG A 20 5.13 1.45 5.78
N VAL A 21 5.45 0.71 4.72
CA VAL A 21 6.58 0.98 3.84
C VAL A 21 6.08 0.95 2.41
N ARG A 22 6.46 1.97 1.65
CA ARG A 22 6.33 1.99 0.19
C ARG A 22 7.70 1.75 -0.41
N ALA A 23 7.79 0.79 -1.32
CA ALA A 23 8.98 0.54 -2.12
C ALA A 23 8.79 1.19 -3.49
N GLU A 24 9.63 2.15 -3.82
CA GLU A 24 9.63 2.85 -5.10
C GLU A 24 10.60 2.13 -6.04
N LEU A 25 10.07 1.55 -7.11
CA LEU A 25 10.82 0.85 -8.15
C LEU A 25 10.73 1.64 -9.47
N PRO A 26 11.68 1.45 -10.41
CA PRO A 26 11.59 2.05 -11.74
C PRO A 26 10.33 1.63 -12.51
N ALA A 27 9.81 0.44 -12.21
CA ALA A 27 8.63 -0.13 -12.84
C ALA A 27 7.31 0.24 -12.13
N GLY A 28 7.36 0.91 -10.98
CA GLY A 28 6.17 1.26 -10.19
C GLY A 28 6.43 1.24 -8.68
N GLU A 29 5.36 1.20 -7.89
CA GLU A 29 5.44 1.20 -6.42
C GLU A 29 4.78 -0.04 -5.82
N LEU A 30 5.35 -0.54 -4.71
CA LEU A 30 4.82 -1.65 -3.94
C LEU A 30 4.65 -1.25 -2.48
N HIS A 31 3.64 -1.81 -1.83
CA HIS A 31 3.24 -1.45 -0.48
C HIS A 31 3.34 -2.65 0.46
N PHE A 32 4.07 -2.48 1.55
CA PHE A 32 4.35 -3.54 2.51
C PHE A 32 3.96 -3.13 3.92
N CYS A 33 3.37 -4.07 4.66
CA CYS A 33 3.22 -3.94 6.10
C CYS A 33 4.57 -4.12 6.81
N ASN A 34 4.65 -3.71 8.07
CA ASN A 34 5.88 -3.84 8.87
C ASN A 34 6.38 -5.29 9.02
N HIS A 35 5.50 -6.28 8.83
CA HIS A 35 5.86 -7.70 8.86
C HIS A 35 6.58 -8.12 7.56
N HIS A 36 5.88 -8.04 6.42
CA HIS A 36 6.40 -8.54 5.16
C HIS A 36 7.57 -7.72 4.59
N ILE A 37 7.71 -6.45 4.96
CA ILE A 37 8.88 -5.68 4.51
C ILE A 37 10.20 -6.31 4.94
N ARG A 38 10.23 -7.00 6.10
CA ARG A 38 11.45 -7.66 6.59
C ARG A 38 11.88 -8.82 5.72
N GLU A 39 10.92 -9.56 5.17
CA GLU A 39 11.15 -10.69 4.28
C GLU A 39 11.46 -10.23 2.84
N HIS A 40 10.85 -9.13 2.41
CA HIS A 40 11.01 -8.62 1.04
C HIS A 40 12.15 -7.60 0.88
N ARG A 41 12.75 -7.11 1.98
CA ARG A 41 13.74 -6.03 1.95
C ARG A 41 14.92 -6.31 1.04
N ASP A 42 15.52 -7.48 1.15
CA ASP A 42 16.70 -7.87 0.36
C ASP A 42 16.39 -7.95 -1.13
N ARG A 43 15.21 -8.49 -1.48
CA ARG A 43 14.78 -8.59 -2.88
C ARG A 43 14.46 -7.23 -3.49
N LEU A 44 13.85 -6.34 -2.69
CA LEU A 44 13.57 -4.97 -3.09
C LEU A 44 14.87 -4.19 -3.28
N ALA A 45 15.83 -4.32 -2.37
CA ALA A 45 17.16 -3.72 -2.48
C ALA A 45 17.93 -4.21 -3.72
N ALA A 46 17.92 -5.53 -3.98
CA ALA A 46 18.53 -6.12 -5.17
C ALA A 46 17.87 -5.63 -6.48
N SER A 47 16.59 -5.26 -6.41
CA SER A 47 15.84 -4.69 -7.55
C SER A 47 16.02 -3.17 -7.68
N GLY A 48 16.86 -2.56 -6.83
CA GLY A 48 17.10 -1.12 -6.81
C GLY A 48 15.93 -0.30 -6.26
N ALA A 49 15.09 -0.90 -5.42
CA ALA A 49 13.93 -0.21 -4.84
C ALA A 49 14.36 0.73 -3.71
N THR A 50 13.82 1.95 -3.71
CA THR A 50 13.96 2.90 -2.61
C THR A 50 12.83 2.66 -1.61
N LEU A 51 13.17 2.37 -0.36
CA LEU A 51 12.19 2.11 0.69
C LEU A 51 11.87 3.39 1.46
N VAL A 52 10.63 3.86 1.36
CA VAL A 52 10.11 5.03 2.06
C VAL A 52 9.17 4.58 3.18
N VAL A 53 9.48 4.95 4.42
CA VAL A 53 8.59 4.68 5.56
C VAL A 53 7.46 5.70 5.54
N LEU A 54 6.22 5.21 5.52
CA LEU A 54 5.04 6.06 5.50
C LEU A 54 4.76 6.60 6.91
N PRO A 55 4.49 7.91 7.06
CA PRO A 55 4.05 8.45 8.35
C PRO A 55 2.74 7.78 8.77
N GLY A 56 2.61 7.52 10.07
CA GLY A 56 1.58 6.66 10.64
C GLY A 56 0.17 7.24 10.64
N HIS A 57 -0.45 7.40 9.47
CA HIS A 57 -1.86 7.76 9.35
C HIS A 57 -2.71 6.50 9.13
N PRO A 58 -3.51 6.07 10.11
CA PRO A 58 -4.40 4.93 9.95
C PRO A 58 -5.54 5.29 8.98
N ALA A 59 -5.58 4.68 7.79
CA ALA A 59 -6.68 4.85 6.84
C ALA A 59 -8.03 4.42 7.44
N PRO A 60 -9.12 5.21 7.37
CA PRO A 60 -10.38 4.90 8.06
C PRO A 60 -10.91 3.50 7.70
N ILE A 61 -11.35 2.76 8.73
CA ILE A 61 -12.04 1.47 8.58
C ILE A 61 -13.45 1.73 8.05
N ARG A 62 -13.59 1.70 6.72
CA ARG A 62 -14.72 2.15 5.87
C ARG A 62 -16.13 2.18 6.47
N SER A 63 -16.86 3.26 6.17
CA SER A 63 -18.19 3.26 5.49
C SER A 63 -18.55 4.67 4.94
N ALA A 64 -19.36 4.69 3.86
CA ALA A 64 -19.84 5.79 2.99
C ALA A 64 -18.80 6.32 1.98
N ALA A 65 -18.86 6.12 0.65
CA ALA A 65 -20.01 5.99 -0.26
C ALA A 65 -21.01 7.16 -0.13
N ALA A 66 -20.55 8.36 -0.46
CA ALA A 66 -21.32 9.48 -0.98
C ALA A 66 -20.30 10.27 -1.82
N ASP A 67 -20.44 10.47 -3.12
CA ASP A 67 -21.65 10.69 -3.87
C ASP A 67 -21.30 10.51 -5.37
N ARG A 68 -22.23 9.98 -6.15
CA ARG A 68 -22.16 10.05 -7.60
C ARG A 68 -23.57 10.22 -8.13
N ALA A 69 -24.09 11.45 -8.13
CA ALA A 69 -25.24 11.85 -8.93
C ALA A 69 -25.35 13.37 -9.08
N ALA A 70 -24.66 13.92 -10.09
CA ALA A 70 -25.21 14.87 -11.06
C ALA A 70 -24.26 14.99 -12.25
#